data_AF-A0A9D5I396-F1
#
_entry.id   AF-A0A9D5I396-F1
#
_cell.length_a   1.000
_cell.length_b   1.000
_cell.length_c   1.000
_cell.angle_alpha   90.00
_cell.angle_beta   90.00
_cell.angle_gamma   90.00
#
_symmetry.space_group_name_H-M   'P 1'
#
loop_
_entity.id
_entity.type
_entity.pdbx_description
1 polymer ?
#
loop_
_entity_poly.entity_id
_entity_poly.type
_entity_poly.pdbx_seq_one_letter_code
_entity_poly.pdbx_strand_id
1 'polypeptide(L)'
;MSSLTTLQRLFFATCACCVLCLGTARAEPIDDAIAAQERGDTAQAILLYTNLAAYGNVEAQYSLGRMYYDGEADYQEALNWFRRSAFKGHDRAQTYLGMMYYLGEGVNKDYREAQKWFLRSANQKNADAQNWLGVMYTHGKGVAKNHKEALKWYRLAAAQGNLSAQNALQTPEMIESAKLKK
;
A
#
# COMPACT_ATOMS: atom_id res chain seq x y z
N MET A 1 -43.09 -51.33 -44.34
CA MET A 1 -42.07 -50.29 -44.10
C MET A 1 -42.13 -49.94 -42.61
N SER A 2 -41.66 -50.83 -41.75
CA SER A 2 -40.31 -50.83 -41.12
C SER A 2 -40.11 -49.71 -40.09
N SER A 3 -40.57 -50.01 -38.87
CA SER A 3 -40.00 -49.70 -37.53
C SER A 3 -39.00 -48.54 -37.36
N LEU A 4 -39.43 -47.49 -36.65
CA LEU A 4 -38.57 -46.57 -35.90
C LEU A 4 -38.53 -47.02 -34.43
N THR A 5 -37.50 -47.78 -34.04
CA THR A 5 -36.99 -47.86 -32.66
C THR A 5 -35.62 -48.52 -32.72
N THR A 6 -34.56 -47.86 -32.25
CA THR A 6 -33.42 -48.43 -31.48
C THR A 6 -32.32 -47.38 -31.35
N LEU A 7 -32.07 -46.96 -30.10
CA LEU A 7 -30.77 -46.56 -29.52
C LEU A 7 -29.69 -46.05 -30.49
N GLN A 8 -29.39 -44.76 -30.45
CA GLN A 8 -28.10 -44.24 -30.91
C GLN A 8 -27.11 -44.28 -29.74
N ARG A 9 -26.36 -45.39 -29.68
CA ARG A 9 -25.13 -45.52 -28.88
C ARG A 9 -23.97 -44.90 -29.64
N LEU A 10 -23.14 -44.16 -28.90
CA LEU A 10 -21.70 -43.92 -29.07
C LEU A 10 -21.10 -44.14 -30.48
N PHE A 11 -20.61 -43.05 -31.08
CA PHE A 11 -19.33 -43.10 -31.78
C PHE A 11 -18.51 -41.85 -31.42
N PHE A 12 -17.35 -42.12 -30.83
CA PHE A 12 -16.26 -41.19 -30.63
C PHE A 12 -15.81 -40.62 -31.99
N ALA A 13 -15.80 -39.29 -32.11
CA ALA A 13 -14.97 -38.59 -33.08
C ALA A 13 -14.51 -37.28 -32.42
N THR A 14 -13.34 -37.34 -31.79
CA THR A 14 -12.58 -36.17 -31.34
C THR A 14 -12.17 -35.36 -32.57
N CYS A 15 -12.98 -34.37 -32.94
CA CYS A 15 -12.55 -33.31 -33.84
C CYS A 15 -11.78 -32.29 -33.01
N ALA A 16 -10.46 -32.43 -33.04
CA ALA A 16 -9.52 -31.51 -32.42
C ALA A 16 -9.57 -30.15 -33.14
N CYS A 17 -9.39 -29.09 -32.33
CA CYS A 17 -9.10 -27.72 -32.75
C CYS A 17 -10.31 -26.82 -33.05
N CYS A 18 -11.31 -26.80 -32.16
CA CYS A 18 -12.04 -25.57 -31.88
C CYS A 18 -12.56 -25.63 -30.45
N VAL A 19 -12.39 -24.53 -29.70
CA VAL A 19 -12.86 -24.27 -28.31
C VAL A 19 -11.74 -24.42 -27.25
N LEU A 20 -11.28 -23.25 -26.77
CA LEU A 20 -10.47 -22.96 -25.56
C LEU A 20 -8.97 -23.23 -25.73
N CYS A 21 -8.07 -22.24 -25.78
CA CYS A 21 -7.88 -21.19 -24.78
C CYS A 21 -7.42 -19.87 -25.43
N LEU A 22 -8.37 -19.01 -25.81
CA LEU A 22 -8.15 -17.59 -25.52
C LEU A 22 -8.25 -17.51 -24.00
N GLY A 23 -7.11 -17.70 -23.33
CA GLY A 23 -7.01 -17.54 -21.89
C GLY A 23 -7.51 -16.15 -21.58
N THR A 24 -8.75 -16.06 -21.11
CA THR A 24 -9.21 -14.86 -20.43
C THR A 24 -8.17 -14.63 -19.35
N ALA A 25 -7.37 -13.57 -19.50
CA ALA A 25 -6.49 -13.07 -18.46
C ALA A 25 -7.40 -12.62 -17.32
N ARG A 26 -7.94 -13.59 -16.58
CA ARG A 26 -8.63 -13.36 -15.33
C ARG A 26 -7.49 -13.00 -14.40
N ALA A 27 -7.31 -11.70 -14.16
CA ALA A 27 -6.47 -11.25 -13.06
C ALA A 27 -6.89 -12.08 -11.84
N GLU A 28 -5.97 -12.90 -11.32
CA GLU A 28 -6.29 -13.77 -10.19
C GLU A 28 -6.76 -12.91 -9.01
N PRO A 29 -7.71 -13.37 -8.19
CA PRO A 29 -8.11 -12.63 -7.01
C PRO A 29 -6.88 -12.34 -6.13
N ILE A 30 -6.80 -11.13 -5.57
CA ILE A 30 -5.71 -10.78 -4.64
C ILE A 30 -5.69 -11.69 -3.40
N ASP A 31 -6.81 -12.36 -3.12
CA ASP A 31 -6.97 -13.32 -2.02
C ASP A 31 -5.96 -14.47 -2.07
N ASP A 32 -5.61 -14.96 -3.27
CA ASP A 32 -4.62 -16.04 -3.40
C ASP A 32 -3.21 -15.57 -3.01
N ALA A 33 -2.87 -14.32 -3.35
CA ALA A 33 -1.60 -13.70 -2.98
C ALA A 33 -1.52 -13.43 -1.47
N ILE A 34 -2.62 -12.94 -0.88
CA ILE A 34 -2.73 -12.73 0.57
C ILE A 34 -2.59 -14.07 1.31
N ALA A 35 -3.31 -15.10 0.86
CA ALA A 35 -3.26 -16.42 1.48
C ALA A 35 -1.86 -17.06 1.37
N ALA A 36 -1.14 -16.86 0.25
CA ALA A 36 0.25 -17.30 0.12
C ALA A 36 1.16 -16.59 1.13
N GLN A 37 1.00 -15.27 1.28
CA GLN A 37 1.74 -14.48 2.26
C GLN A 37 1.45 -14.90 3.71
N GLU A 38 0.18 -15.16 4.05
CA GLU A 38 -0.23 -15.63 5.38
C GLU A 38 0.35 -17.01 5.72
N ARG A 39 0.54 -17.88 4.70
CA ARG A 39 1.23 -19.17 4.86
C ARG A 39 2.76 -19.04 4.96
N GLY A 40 3.31 -17.84 4.74
CA GLY A 40 4.75 -17.61 4.68
C GLY A 40 5.41 -18.05 3.37
N ASP A 41 4.62 -18.37 2.33
CA ASP A 41 5.14 -18.67 1.00
C ASP A 41 5.43 -17.36 0.24
N THR A 42 6.56 -16.73 0.63
CA THR A 42 7.00 -15.45 0.09
C THR A 42 7.22 -15.53 -1.43
N ALA A 43 7.73 -16.65 -1.94
CA ALA A 43 8.00 -16.82 -3.37
C ALA A 43 6.70 -16.84 -4.18
N GLN A 44 5.70 -17.60 -3.74
CA GLN A 44 4.38 -17.62 -4.37
C GLN A 44 3.68 -16.26 -4.26
N ALA A 45 3.75 -15.62 -3.09
CA ALA A 45 3.16 -14.31 -2.87
C ALA A 45 3.75 -13.23 -3.80
N ILE A 46 5.08 -13.16 -3.93
CA ILE A 46 5.76 -12.23 -4.86
C ILE A 46 5.30 -12.48 -6.29
N LEU A 47 5.23 -13.74 -6.73
CA LEU A 47 4.80 -14.08 -8.09
C LEU A 47 3.37 -13.59 -8.37
N LEU A 48 2.43 -13.90 -7.46
CA LEU A 48 1.02 -13.55 -7.61
C LEU A 48 0.82 -12.03 -7.57
N TYR A 49 1.43 -11.34 -6.60
CA TYR A 49 1.34 -9.89 -6.54
C TYR A 49 2.00 -9.23 -7.75
N THR A 50 3.11 -9.75 -8.28
CA THR A 50 3.79 -9.22 -9.48
C THR A 50 2.86 -9.25 -10.69
N ASN A 51 2.18 -10.38 -10.89
CA ASN A 51 1.19 -10.52 -11.96
C ASN A 51 0.06 -9.49 -11.81
N LEU A 52 -0.51 -9.38 -10.61
CA LEU A 52 -1.60 -8.43 -10.34
C LEU A 52 -1.18 -6.96 -10.47
N ALA A 53 0.00 -6.63 -9.97
CA ALA A 53 0.57 -5.29 -10.02
C ALA A 53 0.89 -4.87 -11.46
N ALA A 54 1.27 -5.82 -12.34
CA ALA A 54 1.47 -5.60 -13.77
C ALA A 54 0.15 -5.24 -14.47
N TYR A 55 -0.98 -5.85 -14.07
CA TYR A 55 -2.31 -5.44 -14.52
C TYR A 55 -2.84 -4.16 -13.84
N GLY A 56 -2.03 -3.54 -12.98
CA GLY A 56 -2.34 -2.26 -12.38
C GLY A 56 -3.15 -2.33 -11.09
N ASN A 57 -3.29 -3.49 -10.47
CA ASN A 57 -3.93 -3.62 -9.17
C ASN A 57 -3.15 -2.82 -8.11
N VAL A 58 -3.83 -1.85 -7.48
CA VAL A 58 -3.22 -0.85 -6.60
C VAL A 58 -2.74 -1.45 -5.28
N GLU A 59 -3.53 -2.37 -4.72
CA GLU A 59 -3.21 -3.09 -3.49
C GLU A 59 -2.02 -4.02 -3.70
N ALA A 60 -1.99 -4.75 -4.82
CA ALA A 60 -0.86 -5.61 -5.17
C ALA A 60 0.43 -4.81 -5.37
N GLN A 61 0.35 -3.62 -6.00
CA GLN A 61 1.50 -2.70 -6.10
C GLN A 61 1.98 -2.25 -4.71
N TYR A 62 1.07 -1.94 -3.79
CA TYR A 62 1.46 -1.61 -2.41
C TYR A 62 2.08 -2.81 -1.68
N SER A 63 1.48 -4.00 -1.79
CA SER A 63 1.97 -5.22 -1.17
C SER A 63 3.36 -5.60 -1.67
N LEU A 64 3.63 -5.54 -2.99
CA LEU A 64 4.99 -5.72 -3.51
C LEU A 64 5.96 -4.71 -2.93
N GLY A 65 5.58 -3.43 -2.91
CA GLY A 65 6.41 -2.38 -2.31
C GLY A 65 6.78 -2.73 -0.87
N ARG A 66 5.82 -3.20 -0.08
CA ARG A 66 6.04 -3.68 1.29
C ARG A 66 6.95 -4.89 1.37
N MET A 67 6.76 -5.89 0.51
CA MET A 67 7.58 -7.10 0.50
C MET A 67 9.05 -6.79 0.17
N TYR A 68 9.32 -5.90 -0.79
CA TYR A 68 10.69 -5.46 -1.09
C TYR A 68 11.29 -4.58 0.02
N TYR A 69 10.46 -3.75 0.66
CA TYR A 69 10.89 -2.87 1.74
C TYR A 69 11.25 -3.64 3.03
N ASP A 70 10.38 -4.56 3.46
CA ASP A 70 10.52 -5.32 4.71
C ASP A 70 11.40 -6.58 4.55
N GLY A 71 11.51 -7.12 3.34
CA GLY A 71 12.26 -8.36 3.04
C GLY A 71 13.76 -8.15 2.90
N GLU A 72 14.30 -8.27 1.69
CA GLU A 72 15.74 -8.04 1.42
C GLU A 72 16.15 -6.56 1.46
N ALA A 73 15.22 -5.66 1.80
CA ALA A 73 15.43 -4.22 1.79
C ALA A 73 15.91 -3.69 0.42
N ASP A 74 15.36 -4.22 -0.67
CA ASP A 74 15.52 -3.63 -1.99
C ASP A 74 14.67 -2.36 -2.08
N TYR A 75 15.25 -1.28 -1.56
CA TYR A 75 14.58 0.01 -1.53
C TYR A 75 14.36 0.61 -2.91
N GLN A 76 15.09 0.19 -3.96
CA GLN A 76 14.81 0.68 -5.30
C GLN A 76 13.51 0.07 -5.83
N GLU A 77 13.33 -1.23 -5.67
CA GLU A 77 12.07 -1.84 -6.11
C GLU A 77 10.88 -1.47 -5.23
N ALA A 78 11.09 -1.36 -3.91
CA ALA A 78 10.07 -0.80 -3.03
C ALA A 78 9.62 0.60 -3.49
N LEU A 79 10.58 1.49 -3.81
CA LEU A 79 10.30 2.84 -4.28
C LEU A 79 9.49 2.84 -5.58
N ASN A 80 9.85 1.98 -6.53
CA ASN A 80 9.15 1.86 -7.82
C ASN A 80 7.69 1.45 -7.62
N TRP A 81 7.44 0.44 -6.81
CA TRP A 81 6.10 -0.08 -6.54
C TRP A 81 5.25 0.89 -5.71
N PHE A 82 5.82 1.49 -4.66
CA PHE A 82 5.13 2.51 -3.88
C PHE A 82 4.78 3.73 -4.73
N ARG A 83 5.66 4.20 -5.63
CA ARG A 83 5.33 5.29 -6.56
C ARG A 83 4.10 4.96 -7.39
N ARG A 84 4.07 3.78 -8.03
CA ARG A 84 2.95 3.36 -8.88
C ARG A 84 1.63 3.34 -8.10
N SER A 85 1.63 2.76 -6.90
CA SER A 85 0.43 2.67 -6.05
C SER A 85 0.02 4.05 -5.50
N ALA A 86 0.99 4.85 -5.02
CA ALA A 86 0.76 6.18 -4.45
C ALA A 86 0.20 7.18 -5.48
N PHE A 87 0.68 7.12 -6.73
CA PHE A 87 0.15 7.94 -7.83
C PHE A 87 -1.31 7.64 -8.15
N LYS A 88 -1.77 6.41 -7.88
CA LYS A 88 -3.17 5.99 -8.03
C LYS A 88 -4.03 6.29 -6.80
N GLY A 89 -3.47 6.96 -5.79
CA GLY A 89 -4.22 7.42 -4.63
C GLY A 89 -4.12 6.53 -3.39
N HIS A 90 -3.38 5.42 -3.42
CA HIS A 90 -3.31 4.54 -2.24
C HIS A 90 -2.60 5.22 -1.05
N ASP A 91 -3.34 5.43 0.04
CA ASP A 91 -2.93 6.23 1.18
C ASP A 91 -1.71 5.63 1.90
N ARG A 92 -1.70 4.32 2.16
CA ARG A 92 -0.53 3.67 2.80
C ARG A 92 0.71 3.76 1.92
N ALA A 93 0.55 3.60 0.60
CA ALA A 93 1.68 3.72 -0.33
C ALA A 93 2.22 5.15 -0.36
N GLN A 94 1.35 6.16 -0.29
CA GLN A 94 1.75 7.56 -0.13
C GLN A 94 2.51 7.77 1.18
N THR A 95 2.07 7.16 2.29
CA THR A 95 2.80 7.22 3.57
C THR A 95 4.19 6.62 3.45
N TYR A 96 4.32 5.41 2.88
CA TYR A 96 5.63 4.76 2.68
C TYR A 96 6.53 5.54 1.75
N LEU A 97 6.01 6.06 0.64
CA LEU A 97 6.78 6.92 -0.26
C LEU A 97 7.28 8.18 0.46
N GLY A 98 6.45 8.79 1.32
CA GLY A 98 6.86 9.88 2.19
C GLY A 98 7.99 9.50 3.15
N MET A 99 7.90 8.31 3.77
CA MET A 99 8.94 7.78 4.66
C MET A 99 10.27 7.58 3.93
N MET A 100 10.24 6.99 2.73
CA MET A 100 11.45 6.76 1.93
C MET A 100 12.17 8.07 1.60
N TYR A 101 11.45 9.12 1.21
CA TYR A 101 12.04 10.46 1.03
C TYR A 101 12.52 11.09 2.34
N TYR A 102 11.83 10.85 3.46
CA TYR A 102 12.21 11.40 4.76
C TYR A 102 13.51 10.76 5.29
N LEU A 103 13.66 9.45 5.12
CA LEU A 103 14.79 8.65 5.60
C LEU A 103 15.95 8.63 4.60
N GLY A 104 15.66 8.78 3.31
CA GLY A 104 16.63 8.63 2.22
C GLY A 104 16.85 7.18 1.80
N GLU A 105 15.81 6.35 1.88
CA GLU A 105 15.86 4.92 1.57
C GLU A 105 15.52 4.68 0.10
N GLY A 106 16.48 4.16 -0.68
CA GLY A 106 16.32 3.98 -2.12
C GLY A 106 16.20 5.29 -2.91
N VAL A 107 16.19 6.44 -2.25
CA VAL A 107 16.08 7.76 -2.88
C VAL A 107 16.85 8.80 -2.07
N ASN A 108 17.30 9.86 -2.73
CA ASN A 108 17.90 10.98 -2.01
C ASN A 108 16.89 11.57 -1.03
N LYS A 109 17.37 11.86 0.18
CA LYS A 109 16.58 12.47 1.25
C LYS A 109 16.03 13.81 0.80
N ASP A 110 14.70 13.95 0.84
CA ASP A 110 14.00 15.18 0.48
C ASP A 110 12.79 15.36 1.40
N TYR A 111 12.94 16.22 2.41
CA TYR A 111 11.85 16.50 3.34
C TYR A 111 10.68 17.24 2.68
N ARG A 112 10.88 18.02 1.62
CA ARG A 112 9.77 18.71 0.95
C ARG A 112 8.93 17.70 0.19
N GLU A 113 9.57 16.75 -0.48
CA GLU A 113 8.87 15.68 -1.18
C GLU A 113 8.16 14.75 -0.19
N ALA A 114 8.82 14.38 0.91
CA ALA A 114 8.20 13.62 2.00
C ALA A 114 6.92 14.30 2.50
N GLN A 115 6.98 15.61 2.78
CA GLN A 115 5.83 16.39 3.25
C GLN A 115 4.65 16.32 2.26
N LYS A 116 4.91 16.44 0.95
CA LYS A 116 3.85 16.38 -0.08
C LYS A 116 3.12 15.04 -0.03
N TRP A 117 3.85 13.95 0.08
CA TRP A 117 3.27 12.60 0.14
C TRP A 117 2.52 12.35 1.44
N PHE A 118 3.08 12.78 2.57
CA PHE A 118 2.37 12.71 3.85
C PHE A 118 1.09 13.55 3.85
N LEU A 119 1.09 14.77 3.29
CA LEU A 119 -0.11 15.60 3.19
C LEU A 119 -1.20 14.92 2.34
N ARG A 120 -0.83 14.32 1.20
CA ARG A 120 -1.78 13.56 0.37
C ARG A 120 -2.43 12.42 1.14
N SER A 121 -1.63 11.62 1.84
CA SER A 121 -2.12 10.49 2.64
C SER A 121 -2.95 10.95 3.85
N ALA A 122 -2.48 11.97 4.58
CA ALA A 122 -3.16 12.52 5.75
C ALA A 122 -4.53 13.14 5.40
N ASN A 123 -4.69 13.71 4.20
CA ASN A 123 -5.97 14.21 3.70
C ASN A 123 -6.98 13.09 3.41
N GLN A 124 -6.49 11.86 3.20
CA GLN A 124 -7.31 10.64 3.16
C GLN A 124 -7.55 10.05 4.55
N LYS A 125 -7.20 10.80 5.60
CA LYS A 125 -7.30 10.43 7.02
C LYS A 125 -6.34 9.33 7.47
N ASN A 126 -5.30 9.00 6.70
CA ASN A 126 -4.30 8.03 7.15
C ASN A 126 -3.58 8.52 8.43
N ALA A 127 -3.74 7.78 9.53
CA ALA A 127 -3.25 8.18 10.85
C ALA A 127 -1.71 8.20 10.93
N ASP A 128 -1.03 7.30 10.23
CA ASP A 128 0.43 7.25 10.21
C ASP A 128 1.02 8.46 9.50
N ALA A 129 0.44 8.87 8.37
CA ALA A 129 0.84 10.09 7.68
C ALA A 129 0.60 11.35 8.52
N GLN A 130 -0.53 11.42 9.22
CA GLN A 130 -0.81 12.50 10.17
C GLN A 130 0.24 12.53 11.30
N ASN A 131 0.61 11.38 11.85
CA ASN A 131 1.69 11.29 12.83
C ASN A 131 3.03 11.80 12.26
N TRP A 132 3.39 11.40 11.03
CA TRP A 132 4.61 11.87 10.36
C TRP A 132 4.62 13.39 10.15
N LEU A 133 3.50 14.01 9.78
CA LEU A 133 3.39 15.47 9.72
C LEU A 133 3.61 16.11 11.10
N GLY A 134 3.06 15.51 12.16
CA GLY A 134 3.33 15.92 13.53
C GLY A 134 4.83 15.89 13.87
N VAL A 135 5.53 14.83 13.47
CA VAL A 135 6.99 14.69 13.64
C VAL A 135 7.76 15.77 12.89
N MET A 136 7.38 16.06 11.64
CA MET A 136 8.03 17.08 10.82
C MET A 136 7.91 18.47 11.45
N TYR A 137 6.72 18.86 11.91
CA TYR A 137 6.51 20.14 12.58
C TYR A 137 7.16 20.23 13.96
N THR A 138 7.26 19.11 14.68
CA THR A 138 7.93 19.06 15.99
C THR A 138 9.43 19.34 15.87
N HIS A 139 10.06 18.78 14.84
CA HIS A 139 11.51 18.84 14.65
C HIS A 139 11.96 19.86 13.59
N GLY A 140 11.02 20.53 12.91
CA GLY A 140 11.32 21.46 11.83
C GLY A 140 12.00 20.80 10.61
N LYS A 141 11.58 19.59 10.25
CA LYS A 141 12.15 18.86 9.10
C LYS A 141 11.36 19.18 7.83
N GLY A 142 11.97 19.90 6.89
CA GLY A 142 11.32 20.37 5.65
C GLY A 142 10.30 21.49 5.85
N VAL A 143 9.97 21.82 7.10
CA VAL A 143 9.06 22.89 7.52
C VAL A 143 9.65 23.67 8.68
N ALA A 144 9.17 24.88 8.92
CA ALA A 144 9.50 25.59 10.15
C ALA A 144 8.96 24.83 11.37
N LYS A 145 9.76 24.74 12.43
CA LYS A 145 9.34 24.13 13.70
C LYS A 145 8.10 24.85 14.23
N ASN A 146 7.02 24.10 14.47
CA ASN A 146 5.73 24.64 14.92
C ASN A 146 4.96 23.62 15.75
N HIS A 147 5.08 23.72 17.08
CA HIS A 147 4.39 22.81 18.00
C HIS A 147 2.87 22.94 17.95
N LYS A 148 2.31 24.10 17.60
CA LYS A 148 0.85 24.26 17.45
C LYS A 148 0.34 23.46 16.26
N GLU A 149 1.08 23.42 15.16
CA GLU A 149 0.72 22.63 13.98
C GLU A 149 0.96 21.14 14.21
N ALA A 150 2.09 20.78 14.85
CA ALA A 150 2.34 19.40 15.27
C ALA A 150 1.22 18.83 16.13
N LEU A 151 0.77 19.62 17.13
CA LEU A 151 -0.32 19.26 18.03
C LEU A 151 -1.63 18.97 17.28
N LYS A 152 -1.94 19.71 16.19
CA LYS A 152 -3.13 19.44 15.38
C LYS A 152 -3.03 18.07 14.70
N TRP A 153 -1.90 17.80 14.05
CA TRP A 153 -1.67 16.54 13.34
C TRP A 153 -1.64 15.33 14.28
N TYR A 154 -0.94 15.44 15.42
CA TYR A 154 -0.91 14.38 16.42
C TYR A 154 -2.30 14.10 17.01
N ARG A 155 -3.13 15.12 17.25
CA ARG A 155 -4.51 14.92 17.72
C ARG A 155 -5.36 14.15 16.71
N LEU A 156 -5.23 14.46 15.41
CA LEU A 156 -5.94 13.73 14.36
C LEU A 156 -5.51 12.26 14.31
N ALA A 157 -4.20 11.98 14.37
CA ALA A 157 -3.69 10.61 14.38
C ALA A 157 -4.09 9.85 15.66
N ALA A 158 -3.96 10.48 16.83
CA ALA A 158 -4.28 9.89 18.12
C ALA A 158 -5.77 9.55 18.27
N ALA A 159 -6.66 10.37 17.70
CA ALA A 159 -8.10 10.11 17.66
C ALA A 159 -8.46 8.85 16.86
N GLN A 160 -7.55 8.39 16.00
CA GLN A 160 -7.68 7.16 15.22
C GLN A 160 -6.90 5.98 15.84
N GLY A 161 -6.37 6.15 17.06
CA GLY A 161 -5.65 5.10 17.79
C GLY A 161 -4.16 5.00 17.48
N ASN A 162 -3.55 5.95 16.75
CA ASN A 162 -2.11 5.92 16.52
C ASN A 162 -1.35 6.16 17.84
N LEU A 163 -0.68 5.10 18.34
CA LEU A 163 0.01 5.10 19.63
C LEU A 163 1.19 6.05 19.69
N SER A 164 1.96 6.17 18.60
CA SER A 164 3.08 7.11 18.51
C SER A 164 2.62 8.55 18.69
N ALA A 165 1.50 8.91 18.07
CA ALA A 165 0.89 10.24 18.23
C ALA A 165 0.33 10.44 19.64
N GLN A 166 -0.32 9.44 20.24
CA GLN A 166 -0.78 9.51 21.64
C GLN A 166 0.37 9.76 22.61
N ASN A 167 1.48 9.06 22.45
CA ASN A 167 2.68 9.26 23.25
C ASN A 167 3.30 10.64 23.00
N ALA A 168 3.35 11.09 21.74
CA ALA A 168 3.86 12.42 21.41
C ALA A 168 3.04 13.55 22.06
N LEU A 169 1.72 13.37 22.22
CA LEU A 169 0.87 14.36 22.91
C LEU A 169 1.18 14.50 24.41
N GLN A 170 1.86 13.53 25.02
CA GLN A 170 2.23 13.55 26.44
C GLN A 170 3.57 14.23 26.70
N THR A 171 4.32 14.64 25.66
CA THR A 171 5.60 15.33 25.90
C THR A 171 5.39 16.73 26.47
N PRO A 172 6.33 17.26 27.28
CA PRO A 172 6.20 18.58 27.89
C PRO A 172 5.92 19.68 26.87
N GLU A 173 6.56 19.64 25.70
CA GLU A 173 6.40 20.63 24.63
C GLU A 173 4.98 20.66 24.07
N MET A 174 4.36 19.49 23.88
CA MET A 174 2.98 19.38 23.38
C MET A 174 1.97 19.81 24.44
N ILE A 175 2.21 19.46 25.71
CA ILE A 175 1.37 19.88 26.84
C ILE A 175 1.43 21.40 27.02
N GLU A 176 2.61 22.01 26.96
CA GLU A 176 2.79 23.46 27.03
C GLU A 176 2.10 24.16 25.85
N SER A 177 2.33 23.68 24.63
CA SER A 177 1.68 24.22 23.43
C SER A 177 0.16 24.14 23.48
N ALA A 178 -0.39 23.10 24.11
CA ALA A 178 -1.83 22.94 24.31
C ALA A 178 -2.42 23.95 25.33
N LYS A 179 -1.64 24.40 26.32
CA LYS A 179 -2.07 25.35 27.36
C LYS A 179 -2.17 26.79 26.83
N LEU A 180 -1.33 27.18 25.87
CA LEU A 180 -1.30 28.51 25.25
C LEU A 180 -2.54 28.86 24.39
N LYS A 181 -3.62 28.06 24.46
CA LYS A 181 -4.92 28.30 23.81
C LYS A 181 -6.04 28.70 24.80
N LYS A 182 -5.74 28.76 26.10
CA LYS A 182 -6.61 29.37 27.12
C LYS A 182 -6.17 30.80 27.36
#